data_AF-A0A959AEM6-F1
#
_entry.id   AF-A0A959AEM6-F1
#
_cell.length_a   1.000
_cell.length_b   1.000
_cell.length_c   1.000
_cell.angle_alpha   90.00
_cell.angle_beta   90.00
_cell.angle_gamma   90.00
#
_symmetry.space_group_name_H-M   'P 1'
#
loop_
_entity.id
_entity.type
_entity.pdbx_description
1 polymer ?
#
loop_
_entity_poly.entity_id
_entity_poly.type
_entity_poly.pdbx_seq_one_letter_code
_entity_poly.pdbx_strand_id
1 'polypeptide(L)'
;MKYFFATLLCLFNLAYLCAQNQNADAQSLSIGQIRTIKSEVLNEERTLNIYLPGKYDTAKTYPVIYLLDGSMDEDFIHIAGLVQFFNLMFNMPETIVVGIANVDRKRDFTFKTDLKELTEKYPTTGHSDAFIRFIETELQPFVQQHYKTNGTRYLIGQSLG
;
A
#
# COMPACT_ATOMS: atom_id res chain seq x y z
N MET A 1 -9.02 -21.68 62.73
CA MET A 1 -9.48 -20.39 62.16
C MET A 1 -8.38 -19.60 61.45
N LYS A 2 -7.19 -19.35 62.05
CA LYS A 2 -6.11 -18.56 61.41
C LYS A 2 -5.71 -19.04 60.01
N TYR A 3 -5.56 -20.35 59.81
CA TYR A 3 -5.12 -20.89 58.52
C TYR A 3 -6.19 -20.80 57.42
N PHE A 4 -7.49 -20.88 57.77
CA PHE A 4 -8.60 -20.79 56.82
C PHE A 4 -8.70 -19.41 56.17
N PHE A 5 -8.48 -18.35 56.95
CA PHE A 5 -8.48 -16.98 56.44
C PHE A 5 -7.29 -16.71 55.51
N ALA A 6 -6.12 -17.30 55.82
CA ALA A 6 -4.93 -17.19 54.97
C ALA A 6 -5.12 -17.92 53.63
N THR A 7 -5.72 -19.11 53.61
CA THR A 7 -6.03 -19.81 52.34
C THR A 7 -7.06 -19.07 51.52
N LEU A 8 -8.11 -18.51 52.13
CA LEU A 8 -9.12 -17.73 51.41
C LEU A 8 -8.51 -16.47 50.76
N LEU A 9 -7.62 -15.79 51.49
CA LEU A 9 -6.90 -14.62 50.99
C LEU A 9 -5.96 -15.00 49.83
N CYS A 10 -5.25 -16.13 49.93
CA CYS A 10 -4.41 -16.64 48.83
C CYS A 10 -5.24 -16.96 47.57
N LEU A 11 -6.39 -17.63 47.72
CA LEU A 11 -7.28 -17.96 46.61
C LEU A 11 -7.87 -16.71 45.97
N PHE A 12 -8.21 -15.69 46.77
CA PHE A 12 -8.70 -14.41 46.25
C PHE A 12 -7.63 -13.65 45.45
N ASN A 13 -6.37 -13.66 45.91
CA ASN A 13 -5.25 -13.06 45.17
C ASN A 13 -4.94 -13.82 43.87
N LEU A 14 -4.99 -15.16 43.86
CA LEU A 14 -4.82 -15.95 42.64
C LEU A 14 -5.92 -15.65 41.60
N ALA A 15 -7.18 -15.52 42.05
CA ALA A 15 -8.29 -15.17 41.15
C ALA A 15 -8.14 -13.76 40.57
N TYR A 16 -7.65 -12.79 41.36
CA TYR A 16 -7.37 -11.42 40.89
C TYR A 16 -6.26 -11.36 39.84
N LEU A 17 -5.18 -12.14 40.03
CA LEU A 17 -4.07 -12.25 39.07
C LEU A 17 -4.52 -12.89 37.75
N CYS A 18 -5.39 -13.91 37.78
CA CYS A 18 -5.94 -14.50 36.57
C CYS A 18 -6.92 -13.55 35.84
N ALA A 19 -7.64 -12.68 36.56
CA ALA A 19 -8.59 -11.74 35.98
C ALA A 19 -7.93 -10.53 35.29
N GLN A 20 -6.71 -10.14 35.70
CA GLN A 20 -5.99 -9.00 35.10
C GLN A 20 -5.38 -9.31 33.72
N ASN A 21 -5.39 -10.56 33.26
CA ASN A 21 -4.68 -11.00 32.06
C ASN A 21 -5.57 -11.13 30.80
N GLN A 22 -6.71 -10.42 30.74
CA GLN A 22 -7.64 -10.47 29.60
C GLN A 22 -7.54 -9.32 28.59
N ASN A 23 -6.63 -8.37 28.79
CA ASN A 23 -6.30 -7.41 27.74
C ASN A 23 -5.24 -8.02 26.84
N ALA A 24 -5.66 -8.84 25.88
CA ALA A 24 -4.80 -9.16 24.75
C ALA A 24 -4.47 -7.84 24.05
N ASP A 25 -3.19 -7.50 23.97
CA ASP A 25 -2.75 -6.28 23.29
C ASP A 25 -3.28 -6.26 21.86
N ALA A 26 -3.85 -5.13 21.45
CA ALA A 26 -4.36 -4.96 20.10
C ALA A 26 -3.21 -5.11 19.10
N GLN A 27 -3.28 -6.13 18.26
CA GLN A 27 -2.32 -6.33 17.17
C GLN A 27 -2.73 -5.50 15.95
N SER A 28 -1.77 -4.79 15.36
CA SER A 28 -2.01 -4.04 14.12
C SER A 28 -2.23 -5.01 12.96
N LEU A 29 -3.34 -4.83 12.25
CA LEU A 29 -3.60 -5.53 10.99
C LEU A 29 -2.91 -4.78 9.85
N SER A 30 -1.95 -5.42 9.19
CA SER A 30 -1.35 -4.90 7.94
C SER A 30 -1.92 -5.64 6.74
N ILE A 31 -2.23 -4.88 5.69
CA ILE A 31 -2.67 -5.42 4.39
C ILE A 31 -1.52 -5.55 3.38
N GLY A 32 -0.33 -5.03 3.70
CA GLY A 32 0.77 -4.94 2.73
C GLY A 32 2.07 -4.40 3.31
N GLN A 33 2.88 -3.83 2.41
CA GLN A 33 4.19 -3.26 2.71
C GLN A 33 4.25 -1.81 2.22
N ILE A 34 4.96 -0.95 2.95
CA ILE A 34 5.33 0.38 2.46
C ILE A 34 6.78 0.31 1.96
N ARG A 35 7.04 0.95 0.82
CA ARG A 35 8.37 1.22 0.27
C ARG A 35 8.50 2.69 -0.07
N THR A 36 9.72 3.19 -0.04
CA THR A 36 10.06 4.54 -0.50
C THR A 36 11.09 4.42 -1.61
N ILE A 37 10.87 5.14 -2.70
CA ILE A 37 11.84 5.30 -3.78
C ILE A 37 12.25 6.76 -3.85
N LYS A 38 13.56 7.03 -3.87
CA LYS A 38 14.08 8.35 -4.15
C LYS A 38 14.18 8.51 -5.67
N SER A 39 13.35 9.38 -6.24
CA SER A 39 13.29 9.60 -7.67
C SER A 39 14.28 10.66 -8.12
N GLU A 40 15.12 10.35 -9.10
CA GLU A 40 15.99 11.32 -9.75
C GLU A 40 15.18 12.13 -10.78
N VAL A 41 14.28 11.46 -11.51
CA VAL A 41 13.40 12.09 -12.52
C VAL A 41 12.48 13.15 -11.90
N LEU A 42 11.91 12.88 -10.72
CA LEU A 42 11.01 13.80 -10.02
C LEU A 42 11.72 14.67 -8.98
N ASN A 43 12.97 14.36 -8.64
CA ASN A 43 13.75 15.02 -7.60
C ASN A 43 13.03 15.05 -6.23
N GLU A 44 12.38 13.94 -5.87
CA GLU A 44 11.63 13.79 -4.62
C GLU A 44 11.54 12.32 -4.19
N GLU A 45 11.11 12.06 -2.96
CA GLU A 45 10.78 10.71 -2.51
C GLU A 45 9.32 10.36 -2.84
N ARG A 46 9.09 9.13 -3.28
CA ARG A 46 7.76 8.59 -3.58
C ARG A 46 7.47 7.40 -2.68
N THR A 47 6.31 7.45 -2.04
CA THR A 47 5.81 6.35 -1.20
C THR A 47 5.01 5.39 -2.05
N LEU A 48 5.28 4.10 -1.87
CA LEU A 48 4.62 2.99 -2.54
C LEU A 48 3.93 2.11 -1.50
N ASN A 49 2.64 1.83 -1.70
CA ASN A 49 1.92 0.81 -0.96
C ASN A 49 1.88 -0.47 -1.79
N ILE A 50 2.29 -1.60 -1.22
CA ILE A 50 2.50 -2.84 -1.96
C ILE A 50 1.68 -3.96 -1.34
N TYR A 51 0.76 -4.51 -2.12
CA TYR A 51 0.03 -5.73 -1.80
C TYR A 51 0.68 -6.89 -2.53
N LEU A 52 1.00 -7.95 -1.79
CA LEU A 52 1.47 -9.20 -2.34
C LEU A 52 0.33 -10.23 -2.27
N PRO A 53 0.21 -11.13 -3.26
CA PRO A 53 -0.70 -12.27 -3.17
C PRO A 53 -0.48 -13.05 -1.87
N GLY A 54 -1.55 -13.57 -1.27
CA GLY A 54 -1.50 -14.18 0.06
C GLY A 54 -0.49 -15.35 0.20
N LYS A 55 -0.17 -16.05 -0.88
CA LYS A 55 0.88 -17.09 -0.95
C LYS A 55 2.02 -16.68 -1.88
N TYR A 56 2.48 -15.43 -1.77
CA TYR A 56 3.63 -14.95 -2.53
C TYR A 56 4.83 -15.91 -2.35
N ASP A 57 5.31 -16.43 -3.47
CA ASP A 57 6.30 -17.48 -3.58
C ASP A 57 7.41 -16.98 -4.52
N THR A 58 8.64 -17.00 -4.02
CA THR A 58 9.80 -16.51 -4.77
C THR A 58 10.22 -17.43 -5.92
N ALA A 59 9.66 -18.65 -5.99
CA ALA A 59 9.82 -19.56 -7.13
C ALA A 59 8.84 -19.28 -8.28
N LYS A 60 7.81 -18.44 -8.08
CA LYS A 60 6.85 -18.02 -9.10
C LYS A 60 7.15 -16.59 -9.57
N THR A 61 6.44 -16.16 -10.60
CA THR A 61 6.48 -14.79 -11.13
C THR A 61 5.07 -14.25 -11.33
N TYR A 62 4.86 -12.96 -11.04
CA TYR A 62 3.54 -12.36 -10.95
C TYR A 62 3.38 -11.17 -11.92
N PRO A 63 2.19 -10.94 -12.50
CA PRO A 63 1.87 -9.65 -13.11
C PRO A 63 1.83 -8.55 -12.04
N VAL A 64 1.97 -7.30 -12.47
CA VAL A 64 1.95 -6.12 -11.60
C VAL A 64 0.88 -5.13 -12.06
N ILE A 65 0.05 -4.69 -11.12
CA ILE A 65 -0.83 -3.53 -11.27
C ILE A 65 -0.13 -2.34 -10.62
N TYR A 66 0.16 -1.31 -11.41
CA TYR A 66 0.53 0.01 -10.92
C TYR A 66 -0.76 0.82 -10.77
N LEU A 67 -1.04 1.26 -9.56
CA LEU A 67 -2.26 1.99 -9.20
C LEU A 67 -1.90 3.46 -8.93
N LEU A 68 -2.42 4.35 -9.77
CA LEU A 68 -2.44 5.78 -9.49
C LEU A 68 -3.43 6.07 -8.36
N ASP A 69 -3.26 7.19 -7.65
CA ASP A 69 -4.03 7.47 -6.43
C ASP A 69 -3.94 6.31 -5.42
N GLY A 70 -2.72 5.77 -5.27
CA GLY A 70 -2.46 4.53 -4.55
C GLY A 70 -2.05 4.72 -3.09
N SER A 71 -2.41 5.83 -2.44
CA SER A 71 -2.21 5.98 -1.01
C SER A 71 -3.20 5.12 -0.19
N MET A 72 -2.96 4.97 1.12
CA MET A 72 -3.85 4.20 2.01
C MET A 72 -5.19 4.89 2.27
N ASP A 73 -5.27 6.20 2.07
CA ASP A 73 -6.45 7.06 2.18
C ASP A 73 -7.12 7.37 0.83
N GLU A 74 -6.62 6.76 -0.26
CA GLU A 74 -7.16 6.81 -1.63
C GLU A 74 -7.59 5.39 -2.07
N ASP A 75 -7.20 4.94 -3.27
CA ASP A 75 -7.78 3.76 -3.91
C ASP A 75 -7.13 2.43 -3.50
N PHE A 76 -6.00 2.46 -2.78
CA PHE A 76 -5.20 1.25 -2.53
C PHE A 76 -5.96 0.13 -1.81
N ILE A 77 -6.68 0.47 -0.72
CA ILE A 77 -7.42 -0.52 0.08
C ILE A 77 -8.51 -1.18 -0.77
N HIS A 78 -9.22 -0.38 -1.57
CA HIS A 78 -10.31 -0.84 -2.41
C HIS A 78 -9.81 -1.80 -3.49
N ILE A 79 -8.73 -1.43 -4.19
CA ILE A 79 -8.17 -2.23 -5.27
C ILE A 79 -7.48 -3.50 -4.74
N ALA A 80 -6.73 -3.42 -3.64
CA ALA A 80 -6.11 -4.60 -3.03
C ALA A 80 -7.17 -5.61 -2.57
N GLY A 81 -8.27 -5.14 -1.97
CA GLY A 81 -9.41 -5.98 -1.60
C GLY A 81 -10.09 -6.63 -2.81
N LEU A 82 -10.29 -5.88 -3.89
CA LEU A 82 -10.87 -6.42 -5.12
C LEU A 82 -9.97 -7.48 -5.79
N VAL A 83 -8.66 -7.24 -5.85
CA VAL A 83 -7.70 -8.22 -6.38
C VAL A 83 -7.72 -9.49 -5.55
N GLN A 84 -7.71 -9.38 -4.22
CA GLN A 84 -7.84 -10.54 -3.33
C GLN A 84 -9.16 -11.29 -3.60
N PHE A 85 -10.28 -10.58 -3.65
CA PHE A 85 -11.59 -11.17 -3.93
C PHE A 85 -11.63 -11.88 -5.29
N PHE A 86 -11.02 -11.30 -6.32
CA PHE A 86 -11.02 -11.87 -7.67
C PHE A 86 -10.10 -13.08 -7.79
N ASN A 87 -8.98 -13.10 -7.05
CA ASN A 87 -8.15 -14.28 -6.90
C ASN A 87 -8.95 -15.44 -6.27
N LEU A 88 -9.80 -15.16 -5.26
CA LEU A 88 -10.61 -16.17 -4.57
C LEU A 88 -11.81 -16.66 -5.40
N MET A 89 -12.52 -15.75 -6.08
CA MET A 89 -13.82 -16.06 -6.68
C MET A 89 -13.78 -16.30 -8.19
N PHE A 90 -12.82 -15.70 -8.89
CA PHE A 90 -12.83 -15.64 -10.36
C PHE A 90 -11.57 -16.19 -11.01
N ASN A 91 -10.72 -16.89 -10.25
CA ASN A 91 -9.44 -17.44 -10.73
C ASN A 91 -8.56 -16.39 -11.44
N MET A 92 -8.67 -15.12 -11.04
CA MET A 92 -7.72 -14.11 -11.50
C MET A 92 -6.31 -14.55 -11.09
N PRO A 93 -5.29 -14.41 -11.95
CA PRO A 93 -3.92 -14.70 -11.57
C PRO A 93 -3.51 -13.95 -10.31
N GLU A 94 -2.75 -14.61 -9.44
CA GLU A 94 -2.08 -13.97 -8.30
C GLU A 94 -1.33 -12.73 -8.82
N THR A 95 -1.63 -11.54 -8.31
CA THR A 95 -1.13 -10.27 -8.87
C THR A 95 -0.58 -9.36 -7.77
N ILE A 96 0.57 -8.73 -8.03
CA ILE A 96 1.14 -7.71 -7.15
C ILE A 96 0.43 -6.38 -7.44
N VAL A 97 0.01 -5.65 -6.41
CA VAL A 97 -0.49 -4.27 -6.55
C VAL A 97 0.53 -3.30 -5.96
N VAL A 98 0.92 -2.31 -6.74
CA VAL A 98 1.83 -1.22 -6.35
C VAL A 98 1.06 0.08 -6.47
N GLY A 99 0.53 0.57 -5.34
CA GLY A 99 -0.09 1.88 -5.22
C GLY A 99 0.97 2.98 -5.13
N ILE A 100 0.83 4.00 -5.96
CA ILE A 100 1.72 5.16 -6.01
C ILE A 100 1.03 6.30 -5.27
N ALA A 101 1.53 6.68 -4.10
CA ALA A 101 0.97 7.78 -3.34
C ALA A 101 1.29 9.13 -4.01
N ASN A 102 0.30 10.03 -4.02
CA ASN A 102 0.45 11.36 -4.57
C ASN A 102 1.38 12.26 -3.73
N VAL A 103 2.03 13.21 -4.41
CA VAL A 103 2.73 14.35 -3.80
C VAL A 103 2.12 15.62 -4.37
N ASP A 104 2.13 15.76 -5.70
CA ASP A 104 1.34 16.76 -6.42
C ASP A 104 0.59 16.08 -7.58
N ARG A 105 -0.63 15.63 -7.28
CA ARG A 105 -1.49 14.91 -8.24
C ARG A 105 -1.74 15.70 -9.53
N LYS A 106 -1.86 17.03 -9.46
CA LYS A 106 -2.14 17.85 -10.65
C LYS A 106 -0.91 17.96 -11.51
N ARG A 107 0.27 18.18 -10.92
CA ARG A 107 1.55 18.16 -11.63
C ARG A 107 1.75 16.84 -12.36
N ASP A 108 1.54 15.73 -11.65
CA ASP A 108 1.89 14.40 -12.13
C ASP A 108 0.92 13.84 -13.17
N PHE A 109 -0.36 14.21 -13.11
CA PHE A 109 -1.40 13.60 -13.95
C PHE A 109 -1.88 14.50 -15.09
N THR A 110 -1.33 15.71 -15.26
CA THR A 110 -1.71 16.59 -16.37
C THR A 110 -0.58 16.77 -17.36
N PHE A 111 -0.95 16.78 -18.63
CA PHE A 111 -0.05 17.17 -19.71
C PHE A 111 0.07 18.70 -19.78
N LYS A 112 1.20 19.19 -20.32
CA LYS A 112 1.46 20.61 -20.49
C LYS A 112 0.29 21.31 -21.20
N THR A 113 -0.09 22.48 -20.70
CA THR A 113 -1.12 23.35 -21.27
C THR A 113 -0.61 24.76 -21.46
N ASP A 114 -1.04 25.42 -22.53
CA ASP A 114 -0.74 26.84 -22.80
C ASP A 114 -1.92 27.76 -22.42
N LEU A 115 -2.99 27.20 -21.84
CA LEU A 115 -4.15 27.96 -21.38
C LEU A 115 -3.79 28.74 -20.12
N LYS A 116 -3.65 30.06 -20.26
CA LYS A 116 -3.25 30.98 -19.16
C LYS A 116 -4.09 30.78 -17.90
N GLU A 117 -5.40 30.69 -18.03
CA GLU A 117 -6.31 30.49 -16.90
C GLU A 117 -5.97 29.21 -16.11
N LEU A 118 -5.63 28.11 -16.80
CA LEU A 118 -5.26 26.86 -16.15
C LEU A 118 -3.88 26.95 -15.51
N THR A 119 -2.90 27.57 -16.17
CA THR A 119 -1.56 27.77 -15.61
C THR A 119 -1.56 28.73 -14.42
N GLU A 120 -2.44 29.72 -14.40
CA GLU A 120 -2.61 30.64 -13.27
C GLU A 120 -3.32 29.94 -12.10
N LYS A 121 -4.35 29.14 -12.39
CA LYS A 121 -5.11 28.40 -11.37
C LYS A 121 -4.34 27.22 -10.79
N TYR A 122 -3.50 26.56 -11.59
CA TYR A 122 -2.73 25.38 -11.24
C TYR A 122 -1.27 25.53 -11.70
N PRO A 123 -0.45 26.29 -10.95
CA PRO A 123 0.90 26.68 -11.38
C PRO A 123 1.89 25.53 -11.52
N THR A 124 1.61 24.37 -10.92
CA THR A 124 2.46 23.17 -10.98
C THR A 124 1.97 22.15 -12.01
N THR A 125 0.89 22.43 -12.74
CA THR A 125 0.30 21.49 -13.71
C THR A 125 1.24 21.25 -14.91
N GLY A 126 1.09 20.12 -15.58
CA GLY A 126 1.63 19.93 -16.93
C GLY A 126 2.91 19.09 -17.03
N HIS A 127 3.21 18.28 -16.02
CA HIS A 127 4.45 17.51 -15.91
C HIS A 127 4.23 16.00 -15.90
N SER A 128 3.13 15.52 -16.50
CA SER A 128 2.87 14.07 -16.60
C SER A 128 3.94 13.32 -17.39
N ASP A 129 4.69 13.99 -18.26
CA ASP A 129 5.83 13.39 -18.96
C ASP A 129 6.94 12.95 -17.98
N ALA A 130 7.21 13.75 -16.94
CA ALA A 130 8.17 13.40 -15.90
C ALA A 130 7.65 12.25 -15.04
N PHE A 131 6.36 12.26 -14.70
CA PHE A 131 5.76 11.18 -13.92
C PHE A 131 5.72 9.85 -14.68
N ILE A 132 5.39 9.87 -15.97
CA ILE A 132 5.46 8.67 -16.84
C ILE A 132 6.89 8.16 -16.92
N ARG A 133 7.89 9.04 -17.13
CA ARG A 133 9.31 8.65 -17.11
C ARG A 133 9.71 8.01 -15.79
N PHE A 134 9.32 8.59 -14.64
CA PHE A 134 9.54 7.98 -13.33
C PHE A 134 9.00 6.56 -13.26
N ILE A 135 7.76 6.35 -13.71
CA ILE A 135 7.14 5.02 -13.71
C ILE A 135 7.97 4.04 -14.54
N GLU A 136 8.38 4.43 -15.74
CA GLU A 136 9.09 3.57 -16.70
C GLU A 136 10.55 3.29 -16.31
N THR A 137 11.30 4.32 -15.90
CA THR A 137 12.75 4.25 -15.76
C THR A 137 13.22 4.00 -14.32
N GLU A 138 12.36 4.22 -13.33
CA GLU A 138 12.73 4.07 -11.92
C GLU A 138 11.83 3.08 -11.19
N LEU A 139 10.51 3.30 -11.22
CA LEU A 139 9.57 2.47 -10.46
C LEU A 139 9.47 1.04 -10.98
N GLN A 140 9.27 0.84 -12.29
CA GLN A 140 9.18 -0.49 -12.88
C GLN A 140 10.46 -1.32 -12.64
N PRO A 141 11.68 -0.78 -12.87
CA PRO A 141 12.93 -1.45 -12.52
C PRO A 141 13.06 -1.77 -11.03
N PHE A 142 12.69 -0.83 -10.14
CA PHE A 142 12.70 -1.06 -8.69
C PHE A 142 11.81 -2.26 -8.32
N VAL A 143 10.58 -2.30 -8.82
CA VAL A 143 9.65 -3.41 -8.53
C VAL A 143 10.20 -4.72 -9.09
N GLN A 144 10.79 -4.71 -10.29
CA GLN A 144 11.39 -5.91 -10.88
C GLN A 144 12.61 -6.43 -10.10
N GLN A 145 13.40 -5.54 -9.51
CA GLN A 145 14.56 -5.92 -8.70
C GLN A 145 14.15 -6.52 -7.35
N HIS A 146 13.08 -6.00 -6.75
CA HIS A 146 12.67 -6.39 -5.39
C HIS A 146 11.60 -7.48 -5.34
N TYR A 147 10.87 -7.71 -6.44
CA TYR A 147 9.77 -8.67 -6.52
C TYR A 147 9.85 -9.55 -7.77
N LYS A 148 9.30 -10.76 -7.69
CA LYS A 148 9.27 -11.70 -8.81
C LYS A 148 8.18 -11.34 -9.78
N THR A 149 8.51 -10.56 -10.80
CA THR A 149 7.56 -10.14 -11.83
C THR A 149 7.71 -10.99 -13.09
N ASN A 150 6.62 -11.20 -13.84
CA ASN A 150 6.63 -11.92 -15.12
C ASN A 150 6.69 -10.99 -16.34
N GLY A 151 6.78 -9.68 -16.12
CA GLY A 151 6.81 -8.66 -17.17
C GLY A 151 5.44 -8.14 -17.61
N THR A 152 4.32 -8.79 -17.27
CA THR A 152 2.97 -8.28 -17.52
C THR A 152 2.67 -7.13 -16.56
N ARG A 153 2.28 -5.98 -17.11
CA ARG A 153 2.06 -4.73 -16.37
C ARG A 153 0.70 -4.13 -16.74
N TYR A 154 -0.02 -3.69 -15.73
CA TYR A 154 -1.26 -2.94 -15.86
C TYR A 154 -1.09 -1.59 -15.16
N LEU A 155 -1.75 -0.56 -15.69
CA LEU A 155 -1.87 0.74 -15.04
C LEU A 155 -3.36 0.99 -14.79
N ILE A 156 -3.71 1.35 -13.57
CA ILE A 156 -5.08 1.75 -13.20
C ILE A 156 -5.03 3.20 -12.73
N GLY A 157 -5.85 4.04 -13.36
CA GLY A 157 -6.04 5.45 -13.03
C GLY A 157 -7.50 5.84 -13.21
N GLN A 158 -7.92 6.86 -12.48
CA GLN A 158 -9.30 7.38 -12.51
C GLN A 158 -9.30 8.91 -12.55
N SER A 159 -10.28 9.45 -13.27
CA SER A 159 -10.52 10.89 -13.41
C SER A 159 -9.36 11.63 -14.08
N LEU A 160 -8.36 12.05 -13.31
CA LEU A 160 -7.18 12.73 -13.84
C LEU A 160 -6.05 11.75 -14.18
N GLY A 161 -5.97 10.65 -13.44
CA GLY A 161 -5.00 9.57 -13.63
C GLY A 161 -5.41 8.62 -14.75
#